data_AF-A0A2S1WKG8-F1
#
_entry.id   AF-A0A2S1WKG8-F1
#
_cell.length_a   1.000
_cell.length_b   1.000
_cell.length_c   1.000
_cell.angle_alpha   90.00
_cell.angle_beta   90.00
_cell.angle_gamma   90.00
#
_symmetry.space_group_name_H-M   'P 1'
#
loop_
_entity.id
_entity.type
_entity.pdbx_description
1 polymer ?
#
loop_
_entity_poly.entity_id
_entity_poly.type
_entity_poly.pdbx_seq_one_letter_code
_entity_poly.pdbx_strand_id
1 'polypeptide(L)'
;VHCHSAASDASGVVSVMDELFPYFTGEKDLPAKMRVAYACCLNMCGAVHCSDIAILGVHTRAPVINHDDLPKMCEIPTLVASCPTGAIRPATVDGVQSVEIVDEQC
;
A
#
# COMPACT_ATOMS: atom_id res chain seq x y z
N VAL A 1 -10.17 2.07 -12.07
CA VAL A 1 -9.28 2.23 -10.90
C VAL A 1 -9.38 3.67 -10.43
N HIS A 2 -9.82 3.93 -9.19
CA HIS A 2 -9.93 5.30 -8.65
C HIS A 2 -8.67 5.72 -7.87
N CYS A 3 -8.09 4.80 -7.09
CA CYS A 3 -6.82 5.01 -6.39
C CYS A 3 -5.68 4.38 -7.20
N HIS A 4 -4.65 5.16 -7.53
CA HIS A 4 -3.52 4.71 -8.37
C HIS A 4 -2.47 3.88 -7.62
N SER A 5 -2.44 3.96 -6.28
CA SER A 5 -1.48 3.22 -5.44
C SER A 5 -2.06 1.93 -4.84
N ALA A 6 -3.30 1.57 -5.18
CA ALA A 6 -3.97 0.39 -4.66
C ALA A 6 -3.24 -0.90 -5.06
N ALA A 7 -2.92 -1.74 -4.07
CA ALA A 7 -2.37 -3.08 -4.26
C ALA A 7 -3.47 -4.15 -4.41
N SER A 8 -4.68 -3.87 -3.93
CA SER A 8 -5.83 -4.78 -3.99
C SER A 8 -7.15 -4.00 -4.10
N ASP A 9 -8.19 -4.66 -4.60
CA ASP A 9 -9.51 -4.07 -4.78
C ASP A 9 -10.29 -3.99 -3.46
N ALA A 10 -10.78 -2.80 -3.12
CA ALA A 10 -11.53 -2.60 -1.88
C ALA A 10 -12.92 -3.23 -1.94
N SER A 11 -13.65 -2.98 -3.03
CA SER A 11 -15.04 -3.43 -3.16
C SER A 11 -15.14 -4.96 -3.20
N GLY A 12 -14.23 -5.62 -3.91
CA GLY A 12 -14.15 -7.07 -3.96
C GLY A 12 -13.77 -7.71 -2.63
N VAL A 13 -12.79 -7.17 -1.90
CA VAL A 13 -12.36 -7.75 -0.60
C VAL A 13 -13.43 -7.59 0.48
N VAL A 14 -14.23 -6.52 0.43
CA VAL A 14 -15.34 -6.32 1.38
C VAL A 14 -16.46 -7.37 1.24
N SER A 15 -16.43 -8.23 0.22
CA SER A 15 -17.28 -9.44 0.17
C SER A 15 -17.09 -10.38 1.38
N VAL A 16 -16.00 -10.25 2.15
CA VAL A 16 -15.85 -10.91 3.46
C VAL A 16 -17.02 -10.62 4.41
N MET A 17 -17.74 -9.51 4.21
CA MET A 17 -18.94 -9.19 4.99
C MET A 17 -20.05 -10.21 4.81
N ASP A 18 -20.10 -10.94 3.70
CA ASP A 18 -21.08 -12.02 3.49
C ASP A 18 -20.84 -13.18 4.47
N GLU A 19 -19.57 -13.55 4.71
CA GLU A 19 -19.20 -14.58 5.69
C GLU A 19 -19.36 -14.09 7.14
N LEU A 20 -19.16 -12.79 7.37
CA LEU A 20 -19.30 -12.17 8.68
C LEU A 20 -20.75 -11.82 9.02
N PHE A 21 -21.68 -11.89 8.07
CA PHE A 21 -23.08 -11.51 8.23
C PHE A 21 -23.77 -12.12 9.47
N PRO A 22 -23.57 -13.42 9.82
CA PRO A 22 -24.18 -14.00 11.02
C PRO A 22 -23.80 -13.31 12.34
N TYR A 23 -22.62 -12.67 12.41
CA TYR A 23 -22.21 -11.89 13.59
C TYR A 23 -22.92 -10.53 13.66
N PHE A 24 -23.34 -9.98 12.52
CA PHE A 24 -24.09 -8.72 12.47
C PHE A 24 -25.58 -8.90 12.71
N THR A 25 -26.14 -10.08 12.41
CA THR A 25 -27.55 -10.41 12.67
C THR A 25 -27.80 -10.98 14.06
N GLY A 26 -26.75 -11.34 14.80
CA GLY A 26 -26.85 -11.94 16.13
C GLY A 26 -27.08 -13.46 16.12
N GLU A 27 -26.89 -14.12 14.97
CA GLU A 27 -26.86 -15.60 14.90
C GLU A 27 -25.59 -16.17 15.55
N LYS A 28 -24.50 -15.39 15.57
CA LYS A 28 -23.26 -15.71 16.26
C LYS A 28 -22.86 -14.59 17.20
N ASP A 29 -22.51 -14.96 18.43
CA ASP A 29 -22.10 -14.02 19.45
C ASP A 29 -20.60 -13.71 19.40
N LEU A 30 -20.26 -12.49 19.82
CA LEU A 30 -18.89 -12.05 20.10
C LEU A 30 -18.79 -11.59 21.56
N PRO A 31 -17.67 -11.85 22.25
CA PRO A 31 -17.49 -11.42 23.64
C PRO A 31 -17.45 -9.90 23.82
N ALA A 32 -17.15 -9.16 22.75
CA ALA A 32 -17.15 -7.70 22.70
C ALA A 32 -17.37 -7.21 21.27
N LYS A 33 -17.61 -5.90 21.11
CA LYS A 33 -17.70 -5.26 19.79
C LYS A 33 -16.37 -5.36 19.05
N MET A 34 -16.36 -6.05 17.92
CA MET A 34 -15.21 -6.18 17.03
C MET A 34 -15.33 -5.23 15.82
N ARG A 35 -14.22 -4.61 15.42
CA ARG A 35 -14.10 -3.76 14.24
C ARG A 35 -13.15 -4.40 13.24
N VAL A 36 -13.64 -4.60 12.03
CA VAL A 36 -12.84 -5.05 10.88
C VAL A 36 -12.68 -3.86 9.93
N ALA A 37 -11.44 -3.55 9.55
CA ALA A 37 -11.17 -2.51 8.57
C ALA A 37 -10.29 -3.02 7.43
N TYR A 38 -10.49 -2.41 6.27
CA TYR A 38 -9.72 -2.68 5.06
C TYR A 38 -9.03 -1.41 4.54
N ALA A 39 -7.82 -1.56 4.01
CA ALA A 39 -7.14 -0.56 3.20
C ALA A 39 -6.44 -1.21 2.01
N CYS A 40 -6.53 -0.57 0.85
CA CYS A 40 -5.98 -1.09 -0.40
C CYS A 40 -4.46 -0.93 -0.53
N CYS A 41 -3.82 -0.12 0.31
CA CYS A 41 -2.36 0.06 0.35
C CYS A 41 -1.90 0.54 1.74
N LEU A 42 -0.58 0.61 1.94
CA LEU A 42 0.07 1.02 3.18
C LEU A 42 -0.18 2.49 3.59
N ASN A 43 -0.80 3.30 2.73
CA ASN A 43 -1.28 4.64 3.14
C ASN A 43 -2.43 4.56 4.14
N MET A 44 -3.03 3.38 4.34
CA MET A 44 -4.00 3.09 5.40
C MET A 44 -5.11 4.15 5.52
N CYS A 45 -5.73 4.54 4.39
CA CYS A 45 -6.76 5.58 4.32
C CYS A 45 -8.05 5.16 5.05
N GLY A 46 -8.06 5.21 6.38
CA GLY A 46 -9.17 4.75 7.23
C GLY A 46 -8.66 4.32 8.61
N ALA A 47 -9.20 3.22 9.12
CA ALA A 47 -8.98 2.77 10.49
C ALA A 47 -8.14 1.48 10.62
N VAL A 48 -7.46 1.04 9.55
CA VAL A 48 -6.69 -0.22 9.55
C VAL A 48 -5.63 -0.26 10.66
N HIS A 49 -4.99 0.87 10.95
CA HIS A 49 -3.98 0.98 12.01
C HIS A 49 -4.54 0.91 13.44
N CYS A 50 -5.87 0.95 13.62
CA CYS A 50 -6.54 0.98 14.92
C CYS A 50 -7.79 0.09 15.00
N SER A 51 -7.87 -0.95 14.16
CA SER A 51 -8.96 -1.93 14.15
C SER A 51 -8.56 -3.23 14.82
N ASP A 52 -9.54 -3.98 15.32
CA ASP A 52 -9.30 -5.28 15.96
C ASP A 52 -8.79 -6.31 14.94
N ILE A 53 -9.33 -6.25 13.72
CA ILE A 53 -8.84 -7.01 12.57
C ILE A 53 -8.61 -6.06 11.39
N ALA A 54 -7.43 -6.17 10.80
CA ALA A 54 -6.95 -5.32 9.71
C ALA A 54 -6.69 -6.18 8.46
N ILE A 55 -7.32 -5.82 7.35
CA ILE A 55 -7.01 -6.38 6.03
C ILE A 55 -6.29 -5.28 5.23
N LEU A 56 -5.06 -5.57 4.79
CA LEU A 56 -4.18 -4.57 4.20
C LEU A 56 -3.56 -5.10 2.91
N GLY A 57 -3.77 -4.38 1.81
CA GLY A 57 -3.06 -4.61 0.56
C GLY A 57 -1.60 -4.16 0.69
N VAL A 58 -0.66 -5.03 0.31
CA VAL A 58 0.78 -4.77 0.37
C VAL A 58 1.42 -5.19 -0.95
N HIS A 59 2.26 -4.32 -1.52
CA HIS A 59 3.11 -4.67 -2.65
C HIS A 59 4.30 -5.49 -2.14
N THR A 60 4.64 -6.56 -2.85
CA THR A 60 5.70 -7.51 -2.44
C THR A 60 6.94 -7.48 -3.34
N ARG A 61 7.06 -6.44 -4.17
CA ARG A 61 8.17 -6.24 -5.11
C ARG A 61 8.55 -4.77 -5.14
N ALA A 62 9.84 -4.48 -5.30
CA ALA A 62 10.30 -3.11 -5.52
C ALA A 62 9.65 -2.47 -6.77
N PRO A 63 9.49 -1.14 -6.78
CA PRO A 63 9.00 -0.40 -7.94
C PRO A 63 9.87 -0.62 -9.18
N VAL A 64 9.22 -0.78 -10.34
CA VAL A 64 9.91 -0.75 -11.63
C VAL A 64 10.15 0.71 -12.02
N ILE A 65 11.39 1.04 -12.37
CA ILE A 65 11.81 2.41 -12.66
C ILE A 65 11.65 2.67 -14.16
N ASN A 66 10.96 3.75 -14.52
CA ASN A 66 10.97 4.31 -15.86
C ASN A 66 11.97 5.48 -15.89
N HIS A 67 13.19 5.20 -16.35
CA HIS A 67 14.30 6.17 -16.32
C HIS A 67 14.08 7.39 -17.22
N ASP A 68 13.29 7.26 -18.30
CA ASP A 68 13.04 8.34 -19.27
C ASP A 68 12.05 9.38 -18.74
N ASP A 69 11.08 8.96 -17.93
CA ASP A 69 10.01 9.83 -17.43
C ASP A 69 10.25 10.34 -16.01
N LEU A 70 11.08 9.65 -15.22
CA LEU A 70 11.40 10.04 -13.84
C LEU A 70 11.88 11.50 -13.71
N PRO A 71 12.81 12.02 -14.55
CA PRO A 71 13.24 13.42 -14.45
C PRO A 71 12.16 14.44 -14.80
N LYS A 72 11.14 14.02 -15.56
CA LYS A 72 10.05 14.90 -16.02
C LYS A 72 8.94 15.01 -14.98
N MET A 73 8.76 13.98 -14.15
CA MET A 73 7.65 13.86 -13.21
C MET A 73 8.06 14.02 -11.74
N CYS A 74 9.34 13.82 -11.41
CA CYS A 74 9.80 13.74 -10.03
C CYS A 74 11.01 14.63 -9.75
N GLU A 75 11.04 15.21 -8.56
CA GLU A 75 12.25 15.82 -7.99
C GLU A 75 13.07 14.73 -7.29
N ILE A 76 14.25 14.41 -7.83
CA ILE A 76 15.09 13.29 -7.33
C ILE A 76 15.38 13.39 -5.82
N PRO A 77 15.75 14.55 -5.24
CA PRO A 77 16.01 14.63 -3.80
C PRO A 77 14.80 14.26 -2.95
N THR A 78 13.61 14.72 -3.36
CA THR A 78 12.34 14.44 -2.67
C THR A 78 11.96 12.96 -2.79
N LEU A 79 12.18 12.37 -3.97
CA LEU A 79 11.98 10.93 -4.19
C LEU A 79 12.88 10.09 -3.28
N VAL A 80 14.18 10.41 -3.23
CA VAL A 80 15.14 9.71 -2.36
C VAL A 80 14.75 9.84 -0.89
N ALA A 81 14.38 11.05 -0.45
CA ALA A 81 13.97 11.31 0.94
C ALA A 81 12.65 10.63 1.34
N SER A 82 11.83 10.21 0.37
CA SER A 82 10.57 9.50 0.65
C SER A 82 10.77 8.06 1.15
N CYS A 83 11.95 7.48 0.91
CA CYS A 83 12.23 6.10 1.29
C CYS A 83 12.59 6.01 2.77
N PRO A 84 11.80 5.31 3.61
CA PRO A 84 12.06 5.23 5.05
C PRO A 84 13.30 4.40 5.40
N THR A 85 13.72 3.48 4.51
CA THR A 85 14.86 2.57 4.71
C THR A 85 16.13 3.03 4.00
N GLY A 86 16.05 4.07 3.15
CA GLY A 86 17.17 4.52 2.33
C GLY A 86 17.53 3.59 1.16
N ALA A 87 16.60 2.74 0.72
CA ALA A 87 16.79 1.83 -0.41
C ALA A 87 16.94 2.55 -1.77
N ILE A 88 16.39 3.76 -1.90
CA ILE A 88 16.45 4.58 -3.12
C ILE A 88 17.70 5.44 -3.09
N ARG A 89 18.53 5.40 -4.14
CA ARG A 89 19.75 6.20 -4.25
C ARG A 89 19.80 6.97 -5.57
N PRO A 90 20.36 8.20 -5.59
CA PRO A 90 20.61 8.91 -6.83
C PRO A 90 21.55 8.14 -7.75
N ALA A 91 21.24 8.08 -9.04
CA ALA A 91 22.07 7.43 -10.05
C ALA A 91 22.02 8.21 -11.38
N THR A 92 22.92 7.88 -12.30
CA THR A 92 22.82 8.32 -13.69
C THR A 92 22.76 7.06 -14.55
N VAL A 93 21.66 6.89 -15.28
CA VAL A 93 21.42 5.72 -16.15
C VAL A 93 21.34 6.24 -17.58
N ASP A 94 22.16 5.70 -18.48
CA ASP A 94 22.24 6.10 -19.89
C ASP A 94 22.38 7.62 -20.13
N GLY A 95 23.09 8.30 -19.21
CA GLY A 95 23.32 9.75 -19.28
C GLY A 95 22.16 10.60 -18.75
N VAL A 96 21.07 9.98 -18.30
CA VAL A 96 19.90 10.64 -17.71
C VAL A 96 19.98 10.56 -16.18
N GLN A 97 19.68 11.67 -15.49
CA GLN A 97 19.57 11.67 -14.03
C GLN A 97 18.43 10.76 -13.59
N SER A 98 18.71 9.80 -12.70
CA SER A 98 17.72 8.81 -12.29
C SER A 98 17.99 8.31 -10.86
N VAL A 99 17.41 7.16 -10.51
CA VAL A 99 17.65 6.47 -9.25
C VAL A 99 17.90 4.99 -9.46
N GLU A 100 18.52 4.36 -8.46
CA GLU A 100 18.60 2.91 -8.29
C GLU A 100 17.87 2.50 -7.00
N ILE A 101 17.35 1.28 -6.95
CA ILE A 101 16.66 0.72 -5.79
C ILE A 101 17.38 -0.57 -5.37
N VAL A 102 17.78 -0.65 -4.10
CA VAL A 102 18.31 -1.88 -3.50
C VAL A 102 17.14 -2.71 -3.01
N ASP A 103 16.76 -3.76 -3.76
CA ASP A 103 15.55 -4.57 -3.52
C ASP A 103 15.54 -5.20 -2.12
N GLU A 104 16.70 -5.63 -1.61
CA GLU A 104 16.81 -6.22 -0.26
C GLU A 104 16.57 -5.21 0.88
N GLN A 105 16.60 -3.91 0.58
CA GLN A 105 16.32 -2.84 1.54
C GLN A 105 14.92 -2.23 1.37
N CYS A 106 14.17 -2.67 0.36
CA CYS A 106 12.85 -2.13 0.00
C CYS A 106 11.70 -2.89 0.68
#